data_AF-T1BTK8-F1
#
_entry.id   AF-T1BTK8-F1
#
_cell.length_a   1.000
_cell.length_b   1.000
_cell.length_c   1.000
_cell.angle_alpha   90.00
_cell.angle_beta   90.00
_cell.angle_gamma   90.00
#
_symmetry.space_group_name_H-M   'P 1'
#
loop_
_entity.id
_entity.type
_entity.pdbx_description
1 polymer ?
#
loop_
_entity_poly.entity_id
_entity_poly.type
_entity_poly.pdbx_seq_one_letter_code
_entity_poly.pdbx_strand_id
1 'polypeptide(L)'
;MPLVDQIAEHIIAGGGKRLRPLLVVLAGRACGLRSSHIEAAAFIEFIHTATLLHDDVVDGSSLRRGRHTANEVFGNQASVLVGDFVYSRAFQMMTSLSLPDGDGNHGRSDQRDRRGRGDAADECA
;
A
#
# COMPACT_ATOMS: atom_id res chain seq x y z
N MET A 1 12.31 -6.22 -15.61
CA MET A 1 13.38 -7.23 -15.43
C MET A 1 12.66 -8.56 -15.40
N PRO A 2 12.76 -9.40 -16.44
CA PRO A 2 11.86 -10.54 -16.62
C PRO A 2 11.84 -11.52 -15.44
N LEU A 3 12.93 -11.60 -14.67
CA LEU A 3 13.03 -12.44 -13.47
C LEU A 3 12.20 -11.92 -12.28
N VAL A 4 12.16 -10.60 -12.07
CA VAL A 4 11.36 -9.97 -11.01
C VAL A 4 9.88 -10.19 -11.30
N ASP A 5 9.47 -10.02 -12.56
CA ASP A 5 8.08 -10.18 -12.99
C ASP A 5 7.59 -11.63 -12.81
N GLN A 6 8.43 -12.62 -13.17
CA GLN A 6 8.13 -14.04 -12.98
C GLN A 6 8.03 -14.44 -11.50
N ILE A 7 8.94 -13.97 -10.65
CA ILE A 7 8.89 -14.27 -9.21
C ILE A 7 7.70 -13.56 -8.55
N ALA A 8 7.40 -12.33 -8.96
CA ALA A 8 6.20 -11.62 -8.49
C ALA A 8 4.92 -12.38 -8.87
N GLU A 9 4.83 -12.87 -10.10
CA GLU A 9 3.70 -13.70 -10.56
C GLU A 9 3.63 -15.02 -9.76
N HIS A 10 4.75 -15.68 -9.49
CA HIS A 10 4.81 -16.89 -8.65
C HIS A 10 4.30 -16.63 -7.22
N ILE A 11 4.69 -15.52 -6.61
CA ILE A 11 4.23 -15.12 -5.27
C ILE A 11 2.73 -14.82 -5.27
N ILE A 12 2.24 -14.06 -6.27
CA ILE A 12 0.82 -13.73 -6.40
C ILE A 12 0.00 -15.01 -6.61
N ALA A 13 0.45 -15.92 -7.47
CA ALA A 13 -0.17 -17.21 -7.73
C ALA A 13 -0.12 -18.14 -6.51
N GLY A 14 0.89 -18.01 -5.64
CA GLY A 14 1.00 -18.72 -4.36
C GLY A 14 -0.05 -18.29 -3.33
N GLY A 15 -0.65 -17.12 -3.52
CA GLY A 15 -1.77 -16.61 -2.74
C GLY A 15 -1.44 -16.25 -1.28
N GLY A 16 -2.43 -15.67 -0.60
CA GLY A 16 -2.30 -15.25 0.79
C GLY A 16 -3.67 -14.98 1.40
N LYS A 17 -3.80 -15.19 2.71
CA LYS A 17 -5.06 -14.90 3.42
C LYS A 17 -5.37 -13.39 3.48
N ARG A 18 -4.42 -12.54 3.08
CA ARG A 18 -4.50 -11.07 3.09
C ARG A 18 -5.00 -10.50 4.42
N LEU A 19 -4.73 -11.20 5.53
CA LEU A 19 -5.18 -10.79 6.86
C LEU A 19 -4.46 -9.52 7.32
N ARG A 20 -3.16 -9.38 7.01
CA ARG A 20 -2.37 -8.19 7.36
C ARG A 20 -2.92 -6.92 6.70
N PRO A 21 -3.07 -6.84 5.37
CA PRO A 21 -3.61 -5.64 4.74
C PRO A 21 -5.06 -5.36 5.18
N LEU A 22 -5.89 -6.39 5.39
CA LEU A 22 -7.25 -6.21 5.89
C LEU A 22 -7.27 -5.53 7.26
N LEU A 23 -6.46 -6.01 8.21
CA LEU A 23 -6.38 -5.44 9.56
C LEU A 23 -5.91 -3.98 9.54
N VAL A 24 -4.95 -3.64 8.68
CA VAL A 24 -4.44 -2.27 8.54
C VAL A 24 -5.52 -1.34 7.99
N VAL A 25 -6.26 -1.78 6.97
CA VAL A 25 -7.37 -0.99 6.40
C VAL A 25 -8.48 -0.78 7.44
N LEU A 26 -8.85 -1.83 8.19
CA LEU A 26 -9.89 -1.74 9.22
C LEU A 26 -9.45 -0.81 10.37
N ALA A 27 -8.22 -0.93 10.84
CA ALA A 27 -7.67 -0.04 11.86
C ALA A 27 -7.61 1.42 11.38
N GLY A 28 -7.14 1.65 10.15
CA GLY A 28 -7.11 2.99 9.55
C GLY A 28 -8.49 3.62 9.46
N ARG A 29 -9.51 2.85 9.03
CA ARG A 29 -10.91 3.30 9.00
C ARG A 29 -11.45 3.61 10.39
N ALA A 30 -11.17 2.76 11.37
CA ALA A 30 -11.58 2.99 12.77
C ALA A 30 -10.94 4.25 13.36
N CYS A 31 -9.72 4.60 12.93
CA CYS A 31 -9.01 5.80 13.32
C CYS A 31 -9.34 7.05 12.47
N GLY A 32 -10.26 6.95 11.50
CA GLY A 32 -10.67 8.08 10.66
C GLY A 32 -9.73 8.43 9.49
N LEU A 33 -8.76 7.57 9.15
CA LEU A 33 -7.88 7.79 8.01
C LEU A 33 -8.64 7.57 6.69
N ARG A 34 -8.47 8.48 5.72
CA ARG A 34 -9.22 8.47 4.46
C ARG A 34 -8.53 7.72 3.32
N SER A 35 -7.21 7.83 3.18
CA SER A 35 -6.46 7.29 2.01
C SER A 35 -5.16 6.58 2.39
N SER A 36 -4.40 7.12 3.36
CA SER A 36 -3.08 6.60 3.75
C SER A 36 -3.10 5.16 4.27
N HIS A 37 -4.24 4.65 4.74
CA HIS A 37 -4.38 3.28 5.23
C HIS A 37 -4.25 2.22 4.12
N ILE A 38 -4.55 2.55 2.86
CA ILE A 38 -4.39 1.62 1.72
C ILE A 38 -2.91 1.45 1.39
N GLU A 39 -2.19 2.56 1.28
CA GLU A 39 -0.75 2.56 1.03
C GLU A 39 0.02 1.90 2.17
N ALA A 40 -0.37 2.17 3.42
CA ALA A 40 0.19 1.48 4.59
C ALA A 40 -0.07 -0.04 4.55
N ALA A 41 -1.27 -0.46 4.15
CA ALA A 41 -1.61 -1.88 4.02
C ALA A 41 -0.77 -2.57 2.93
N ALA A 42 -0.57 -1.90 1.78
CA ALA A 42 0.24 -2.41 0.69
C ALA A 42 1.74 -2.48 1.07
N PHE A 43 2.25 -1.44 1.72
CA PHE A 43 3.61 -1.40 2.26
C PHE A 43 3.88 -2.58 3.22
N ILE A 44 2.99 -2.80 4.19
CA ILE A 44 3.12 -3.89 5.18
C ILE A 44 3.13 -5.26 4.49
N GLU A 45 2.26 -5.47 3.50
CA GLU A 45 2.23 -6.72 2.74
C GLU A 45 3.48 -6.92 1.87
N PHE A 46 4.09 -5.85 1.36
CA PHE A 46 5.37 -5.94 0.64
C PHE A 46 6.53 -6.35 1.56
N ILE A 47 6.64 -5.77 2.76
CA ILE A 47 7.65 -6.22 3.74
C ILE A 47 7.44 -7.69 4.10
N HIS A 48 6.18 -8.09 4.33
CA HIS A 48 5.88 -9.48 4.61
C HIS A 48 6.32 -10.40 3.46
N THR A 49 6.06 -10.00 2.22
CA THR A 49 6.44 -10.77 1.04
C THR A 49 7.97 -10.88 0.88
N ALA A 50 8.70 -9.78 1.11
CA ALA A 50 10.15 -9.77 1.01
C ALA A 50 10.82 -10.69 2.05
N THR A 51 10.38 -10.59 3.31
CA THR A 51 10.87 -11.46 4.40
C THR A 51 10.56 -12.93 4.13
N LEU A 52 9.38 -13.24 3.59
CA LEU A 52 9.02 -14.59 3.18
C LEU A 52 10.00 -15.19 2.14
N LEU A 53 10.46 -14.40 1.16
CA LEU A 53 11.45 -14.87 0.17
C LEU A 53 12.82 -15.15 0.80
N HIS A 54 13.27 -14.30 1.72
CA HIS A 54 14.52 -14.51 2.44
C HIS A 54 14.43 -15.71 3.38
N ASP A 55 13.31 -15.87 4.08
CA ASP A 55 13.04 -17.02 4.96
C ASP A 55 13.12 -18.33 4.17
N ASP A 56 12.50 -18.41 2.97
CA ASP A 56 12.53 -19.63 2.16
C ASP A 56 13.96 -20.05 1.77
N VAL A 57 14.86 -19.08 1.58
CA VAL A 57 16.30 -19.31 1.33
C VAL A 57 17.02 -19.77 2.60
N VAL A 58 16.78 -19.11 3.73
CA VAL A 58 17.42 -19.43 5.02
C VAL A 58 16.98 -20.81 5.52
N ASP A 59 15.70 -21.14 5.37
CA ASP A 59 15.10 -22.39 5.81
C ASP A 59 15.48 -23.58 4.91
N GLY A 60 16.04 -23.32 3.73
CA GLY A 60 16.38 -24.36 2.75
C GLY A 60 15.18 -25.21 2.33
N SER A 61 13.97 -24.68 2.47
CA SER A 61 12.74 -25.43 2.24
C SER A 61 12.42 -25.51 0.75
N SER A 62 12.00 -26.70 0.29
CA SER A 62 11.59 -26.92 -1.11
C SER A 62 10.11 -26.67 -1.34
N LEU A 63 9.30 -26.55 -0.27
CA LEU A 63 7.84 -26.43 -0.32
C LEU A 63 7.30 -25.43 0.69
N ARG A 64 6.38 -24.57 0.25
CA ARG A 64 5.53 -23.73 1.09
C ARG A 64 4.07 -23.85 0.67
N ARG A 65 3.19 -24.19 1.63
CA ARG A 65 1.74 -24.41 1.41
C ARG A 65 1.47 -25.39 0.25
N GLY A 66 2.31 -26.41 0.11
CA GLY A 66 2.19 -27.43 -0.95
C GLY A 66 2.65 -26.97 -2.34
N ARG A 67 3.30 -25.81 -2.47
CA ARG A 67 3.90 -25.32 -3.73
C ARG A 67 5.40 -25.18 -3.58
N HIS A 68 6.15 -25.31 -4.68
CA HIS A 68 7.58 -25.03 -4.68
C HIS A 68 7.86 -23.58 -4.27
N THR A 69 8.81 -23.42 -3.37
CA THR A 69 9.30 -22.11 -2.92
C THR A 69 10.04 -21.38 -4.06
N ALA A 70 10.17 -20.06 -3.96
CA ALA A 70 10.84 -19.29 -5.01
C ALA A 70 12.32 -19.68 -5.15
N ASN A 71 12.98 -20.07 -4.06
CA ASN A 71 14.37 -20.49 -4.07
C ASN A 71 14.56 -21.87 -4.73
N GLU A 72 13.56 -22.75 -4.62
CA GLU A 72 13.54 -24.03 -5.34
C GLU A 72 13.34 -23.84 -6.85
N VAL A 73 12.45 -22.92 -7.26
CA VAL A 73 12.11 -22.71 -8.68
C VAL A 73 13.15 -21.85 -9.41
N PHE A 74 13.64 -20.79 -8.76
CA PHE A 74 14.46 -19.75 -9.40
C PHE A 74 15.89 -19.67 -8.83
N GLY A 75 16.18 -20.44 -7.79
CA GLY A 75 17.47 -20.44 -7.10
C GLY A 75 17.56 -19.43 -5.95
N ASN A 76 18.50 -19.69 -5.05
CA ASN A 76 18.73 -18.88 -3.85
C ASN A 76 19.11 -17.43 -4.19
N GLN A 77 20.04 -17.22 -5.13
CA GLN A 77 20.49 -15.88 -5.51
C GLN A 77 19.36 -15.02 -6.09
N ALA A 78 18.53 -15.60 -6.96
CA ALA A 78 17.38 -14.90 -7.51
C ALA A 78 16.37 -14.50 -6.42
N SER A 79 16.11 -15.42 -5.47
CA SER A 79 15.17 -15.17 -4.37
C SER A 79 15.66 -14.07 -3.42
N VAL A 80 16.97 -14.04 -3.12
CA VAL A 80 17.58 -12.96 -2.32
C VAL A 80 17.45 -11.62 -3.05
N LEU A 81 17.85 -11.57 -4.33
CA LEU A 81 17.82 -10.33 -5.12
C LEU A 81 16.40 -9.77 -5.28
N VAL A 82 15.41 -10.63 -5.52
CA VAL A 82 14.01 -10.18 -5.58
C VAL A 82 13.49 -9.76 -4.21
N GLY A 83 13.87 -10.47 -3.15
CA GLY A 83 13.57 -10.05 -1.77
C GLY A 83 14.07 -8.63 -1.49
N ASP A 84 15.32 -8.33 -1.84
CA ASP A 84 15.93 -7.00 -1.67
C ASP A 84 15.24 -5.93 -2.53
N PHE A 85 14.84 -6.28 -3.75
CA PHE A 85 14.08 -5.38 -4.63
C PHE A 85 12.71 -5.04 -4.04
N VAL A 86 11.94 -6.05 -3.60
CA VAL A 86 10.61 -5.84 -3.00
C VAL A 86 10.74 -5.04 -1.70
N TYR A 87 11.77 -5.33 -0.90
CA TYR A 87 12.08 -4.59 0.32
C TYR A 87 12.38 -3.11 0.04
N SER A 88 13.21 -2.84 -0.98
CA SER A 88 13.53 -1.47 -1.43
C SER A 88 12.28 -0.74 -1.95
N ARG A 89 11.40 -1.43 -2.67
CA ARG A 89 10.13 -0.86 -3.14
C ARG A 89 9.19 -0.54 -1.98
N ALA A 90 9.15 -1.38 -0.95
CA ALA A 90 8.39 -1.11 0.27
C ALA A 90 8.88 0.17 0.95
N PHE A 91 10.21 0.37 1.06
CA PHE A 91 10.77 1.60 1.59
C PHE A 91 10.38 2.84 0.79
N GLN A 92 10.39 2.78 -0.55
CA GLN A 92 9.92 3.89 -1.39
C GLN A 92 8.47 4.27 -1.03
N MET A 93 7.59 3.29 -0.85
CA MET A 93 6.20 3.56 -0.45
C MET A 93 6.09 4.17 0.96
N MET A 94 6.92 3.72 1.91
CA MET A 94 6.97 4.31 3.25
C MET A 94 7.38 5.79 3.21
N THR A 95 8.34 6.16 2.35
CA THR A 95 8.76 7.56 2.24
C THR A 95 7.66 8.46 1.71
N SER A 96 6.81 7.96 0.80
CA SER A 96 5.62 8.67 0.33
C SER A 96 4.56 8.83 1.41
N LEU A 97 4.43 7.89 2.35
CA LEU A 97 3.52 7.99 3.50
C LEU A 97 3.94 9.03 4.54
N SER A 98 5.24 9.26 4.70
CA SER A 98 5.80 10.14 5.74
C SER A 98 5.87 11.61 5.34
N LEU A 99 5.80 11.90 4.05
CA LEU A 99 5.66 13.26 3.57
C LEU A 99 4.16 13.56 3.55
N PRO A 100 3.64 14.48 4.40
CA PRO A 100 2.38 15.11 4.04
C PRO A 100 2.64 15.76 2.69
N ASP A 101 2.03 15.23 1.62
CA ASP A 101 1.86 16.00 0.41
C ASP A 101 1.29 17.33 0.87
N GLY A 102 2.07 18.39 0.68
CA GLY A 102 1.67 19.75 0.98
C GLY A 102 0.55 20.14 0.04
N ASP A 103 -0.64 19.58 0.24
CA ASP A 103 -1.85 19.99 -0.45
C ASP A 103 -2.49 21.11 0.37
N GLY A 104 -1.94 22.30 0.14
CA GLY A 104 -2.65 23.54 0.41
C GLY A 104 -3.86 23.66 -0.50
N ASN A 105 -5.00 23.07 -0.13
CA ASN A 105 -6.32 23.54 -0.56
C ASN A 105 -7.47 23.01 0.31
N HIS A 106 -7.40 23.24 1.63
CA HIS A 106 -8.59 23.18 2.48
C HIS A 106 -9.11 24.59 2.74
N GLY A 107 -10.00 25.09 1.88
CA GLY A 107 -10.82 26.24 2.26
C GLY A 107 -11.35 27.12 1.13
N ARG A 108 -12.10 26.59 0.16
CA ARG A 108 -13.03 27.40 -0.65
C ARG A 108 -14.25 26.61 -1.10
N SER A 109 -15.18 26.34 -0.20
CA SER A 109 -16.55 25.98 -0.63
C SER A 109 -17.69 26.49 0.25
N ASP A 110 -17.44 27.21 1.35
CA ASP A 110 -18.51 27.56 2.31
C ASP A 110 -18.82 29.07 2.43
N GLN A 111 -18.58 29.85 1.37
CA GLN A 111 -18.85 31.30 1.40
C GLN A 111 -19.43 31.83 0.08
N ARG A 112 -20.52 31.21 -0.41
CA ARG A 112 -21.38 31.77 -1.47
C ARG A 112 -22.87 31.57 -1.22
N ASP A 113 -23.33 31.67 0.03
CA ASP A 113 -24.78 31.62 0.31
C ASP A 113 -25.28 32.62 1.38
N ARG A 114 -24.59 33.77 1.54
CA ARG A 114 -25.06 34.84 2.43
C ARG A 114 -24.90 36.26 1.87
N ARG A 115 -24.98 36.43 0.54
CA ARG A 115 -25.13 37.75 -0.09
C ARG A 115 -26.20 37.64 -1.17
N GLY A 116 -27.44 37.94 -0.81
CA GLY A 116 -28.56 37.89 -1.76
C GLY A 116 -29.98 37.97 -1.20
N ARG A 117 -30.19 38.31 0.08
CA ARG A 117 -31.52 38.67 0.62
C ARG A 117 -31.39 39.82 1.62
N GLY A 118 -31.12 40.99 1.08
CA GLY A 118 -31.27 42.30 1.70
C GLY A 118 -31.42 43.26 0.53
N ASP A 119 -32.44 44.10 0.58
CA ASP A 119 -32.76 45.17 -0.39
C ASP A 119 -33.68 44.78 -1.55
N ALA A 120 -34.97 44.64 -1.23
CA ALA A 120 -36.07 44.96 -2.15
C ALA A 120 -37.39 45.17 -1.37
N ALA A 121 -37.47 46.22 -0.53
CA ALA A 121 -38.74 46.78 -0.07
C ALA A 121 -38.51 48.11 0.68
N ASP A 122 -37.94 49.11 0.03
CA ASP A 122 -38.16 50.51 0.42
C ASP A 122 -37.88 51.45 -0.77
N GLU A 123 -38.83 51.56 -1.69
CA GLU A 123 -38.99 52.76 -2.56
C GLU A 123 -40.29 52.68 -3.37
N CYS A 124 -41.36 53.29 -2.87
CA CYS A 124 -42.25 54.16 -3.62
C CYS A 124 -43.30 54.74 -2.66
N ALA A 125 -43.01 55.97 -2.23
CA ALA A 125 -44.01 56.98 -1.94
C ALA A 125 -44.78 57.36 -3.22
#